data_AF-A0A517YVU0-F1
#
_entry.id   AF-A0A517YVU0-F1
#
_cell.length_a   1.000
_cell.length_b   1.000
_cell.length_c   1.000
_cell.angle_alpha   90.00
_cell.angle_beta   90.00
_cell.angle_gamma   90.00
#
_symmetry.space_group_name_H-M   'P 1'
#
loop_
_entity.id
_entity.type
_entity.pdbx_description
1 polymer ?
#
loop_
_entity_poly.entity_id
_entity_poly.type
_entity_poly.pdbx_seq_one_letter_code
_entity_poly.pdbx_strand_id
1 'polypeptide(L)'
;MKALAVVFILVVIALVGIYYGAGFSTLDPAIQQEQFENNIKVGMPWKDVVDARMPRKMIIINPKAKLGYGHEVKYKQQTIEDYLGRTSDKEGFIFIYNFSAKDVTEVFFDMNGNISYIEHPKTVADLYQGTFHK
;
A
#
# COMPACT_ATOMS: atom_id res chain seq x y z
N MET A 1 -41.76 -22.34 -4.62
CA MET A 1 -40.56 -22.63 -3.80
C MET A 1 -39.33 -23.09 -4.59
N LYS A 2 -39.47 -23.80 -5.72
CA LYS A 2 -38.31 -24.28 -6.51
C LYS A 2 -37.51 -23.17 -7.23
N ALA A 3 -38.17 -22.11 -7.69
CA ALA A 3 -37.52 -20.98 -8.37
C ALA A 3 -36.62 -20.14 -7.46
N LEU A 4 -36.98 -19.98 -6.19
CA LEU A 4 -36.18 -19.19 -5.23
C LEU A 4 -34.85 -19.88 -4.89
N ALA A 5 -34.86 -21.22 -4.81
CA ALA A 5 -33.65 -22.02 -4.57
C ALA A 5 -32.67 -21.96 -5.75
N VAL A 6 -33.17 -21.92 -6.99
CA VAL A 6 -32.34 -21.80 -8.19
C VAL A 6 -31.67 -20.43 -8.28
N VAL A 7 -32.38 -19.35 -7.92
CA VAL A 7 -31.80 -18.01 -7.85
C VAL A 7 -30.72 -17.94 -6.77
N PHE A 8 -30.94 -18.57 -5.62
CA PHE A 8 -29.96 -18.60 -4.54
C PHE A 8 -28.67 -19.34 -4.94
N ILE A 9 -28.80 -20.49 -5.63
CA ILE A 9 -27.66 -21.24 -6.14
C ILE A 9 -26.88 -20.44 -7.20
N LEU A 10 -27.58 -19.72 -8.08
CA LEU A 10 -26.94 -18.86 -9.08
C LEU A 10 -26.19 -17.68 -8.46
N VAL A 11 -26.71 -17.09 -7.37
CA VAL A 11 -26.02 -16.03 -6.62
C VAL A 11 -24.78 -16.57 -5.91
N VAL A 12 -24.85 -17.77 -5.32
CA VAL A 12 -23.66 -18.39 -4.71
C VAL A 12 -22.61 -18.74 -5.77
N ILE A 13 -23.01 -19.27 -6.93
CA ILE A 13 -22.08 -19.56 -8.03
C ILE A 13 -21.48 -18.27 -8.60
N ALA A 14 -22.23 -17.17 -8.67
CA ALA A 14 -21.69 -15.87 -9.08
C ALA A 14 -20.69 -15.30 -8.07
N LEU A 15 -20.96 -15.42 -6.76
CA LEU A 15 -20.04 -15.00 -5.70
C LEU A 15 -18.77 -15.85 -5.68
N VAL A 16 -18.90 -17.17 -5.86
CA VAL A 16 -17.78 -18.11 -6.00
C VAL A 16 -17.04 -17.86 -7.31
N GLY A 17 -17.73 -17.54 -8.40
CA GLY A 17 -17.14 -17.19 -9.69
C GLY A 17 -16.34 -15.88 -9.64
N ILE A 18 -16.77 -14.89 -8.85
CA ILE A 18 -16.00 -13.67 -8.58
C ILE A 18 -14.82 -13.99 -7.65
N TYR A 19 -15.02 -14.83 -6.62
CA TYR A 19 -13.98 -15.21 -5.67
C TYR A 19 -12.87 -16.07 -6.28
N TYR A 20 -13.20 -17.00 -7.19
CA TYR A 20 -12.26 -17.88 -7.89
C TYR A 20 -11.85 -17.37 -9.27
N GLY A 21 -12.65 -16.53 -9.93
CA GLY A 21 -12.28 -15.85 -11.18
C GLY A 21 -11.23 -14.74 -10.99
N ALA A 22 -11.15 -14.15 -9.79
CA ALA A 22 -10.05 -13.29 -9.38
C ALA A 22 -8.75 -14.07 -9.05
N GLY A 23 -8.81 -15.40 -8.91
CA GLY A 23 -7.71 -16.23 -8.41
C GLY A 23 -6.54 -16.43 -9.39
N PHE A 24 -6.73 -16.17 -10.68
CA PHE A 24 -5.64 -16.26 -11.69
C PHE A 24 -4.85 -14.96 -11.84
N SER A 25 -5.36 -13.81 -11.39
CA SER A 25 -4.63 -12.53 -11.39
C SER A 25 -3.90 -12.24 -10.07
N THR A 26 -4.23 -12.96 -8.98
CA THR A 26 -3.76 -12.65 -7.62
C THR A 26 -2.35 -13.12 -7.27
N LEU A 27 -1.67 -13.84 -8.16
CA LEU A 27 -0.29 -14.32 -7.91
C LEU A 27 0.78 -13.48 -8.59
N ASP A 28 0.42 -12.65 -9.58
CA ASP A 28 1.37 -11.75 -10.22
C ASP A 28 1.58 -10.50 -9.34
N PRO A 29 2.78 -10.28 -8.80
CA PRO A 29 3.05 -9.12 -7.97
C PRO A 29 2.83 -7.78 -8.70
N ALA A 30 3.08 -7.71 -10.00
CA ALA A 30 2.91 -6.48 -10.77
C ALA A 30 1.43 -6.11 -10.91
N ILE A 31 0.56 -7.09 -11.16
CA ILE A 31 -0.89 -6.87 -11.22
C ILE A 31 -1.43 -6.45 -9.84
N GLN A 32 -0.94 -7.07 -8.76
CA GLN A 32 -1.32 -6.66 -7.41
C GLN A 32 -0.89 -5.23 -7.07
N GLN A 33 0.31 -4.83 -7.53
CA GLN A 33 0.82 -3.48 -7.37
C GLN A 33 -0.05 -2.48 -8.13
N GLU A 34 -0.32 -2.74 -9.41
CA GLU A 34 -1.16 -1.90 -10.25
C GLU A 34 -2.58 -1.75 -9.66
N GLN A 35 -3.18 -2.85 -9.20
CA GLN A 35 -4.49 -2.81 -8.53
C GLN A 35 -4.46 -1.99 -7.25
N PHE A 36 -3.41 -2.12 -6.44
CA PHE A 36 -3.25 -1.31 -5.24
C PHE A 36 -3.15 0.18 -5.57
N GLU A 37 -2.31 0.54 -6.54
CA GLU A 37 -2.07 1.91 -6.97
C GLU A 37 -3.31 2.55 -7.61
N ASN A 38 -4.11 1.78 -8.35
CA ASN A 38 -5.39 2.25 -8.88
C ASN A 38 -6.43 2.54 -7.79
N ASN A 39 -6.29 1.92 -6.62
CA ASN A 39 -7.21 2.09 -5.49
C ASN A 39 -6.80 3.23 -4.54
N ILE A 40 -5.59 3.76 -4.66
CA ILE A 40 -5.10 4.85 -3.81
C ILE A 40 -4.85 6.12 -4.62
N LYS A 41 -5.02 7.30 -4.01
CA LYS A 41 -4.86 8.59 -4.71
C LYS A 41 -4.25 9.64 -3.79
N VAL A 42 -3.49 10.57 -4.37
CA VAL A 42 -2.98 11.75 -3.65
C VAL A 42 -4.13 12.46 -2.95
N GLY A 43 -3.91 12.83 -1.68
CA GLY A 43 -4.92 13.41 -0.79
C GLY A 43 -5.74 12.40 0.03
N MET A 44 -5.66 11.10 -0.27
CA MET A 44 -6.35 10.05 0.51
C MET A 44 -5.75 9.93 1.92
N PRO A 45 -6.56 9.76 2.99
CA PRO A 45 -6.03 9.60 4.33
C PRO A 45 -5.40 8.21 4.50
N TRP A 46 -4.38 8.12 5.36
CA TRP A 46 -3.62 6.89 5.58
C TRP A 46 -4.45 5.71 6.06
N LYS A 47 -5.57 5.95 6.75
CA LYS A 47 -6.48 4.90 7.23
C LYS A 47 -7.11 4.15 6.04
N ASP A 48 -7.59 4.88 5.04
CA ASP A 48 -8.18 4.31 3.84
C ASP A 48 -7.14 3.49 3.03
N VAL A 49 -5.87 3.94 3.03
CA VAL A 49 -4.76 3.20 2.41
C VAL A 49 -4.49 1.88 3.14
N VAL A 50 -4.49 1.90 4.47
CA VAL A 50 -4.31 0.69 5.30
C VAL A 50 -5.46 -0.30 5.08
N ASP A 51 -6.69 0.21 4.95
CA ASP A 51 -7.87 -0.61 4.69
C ASP A 51 -7.81 -1.28 3.31
N ALA A 52 -7.24 -0.58 2.31
CA ALA A 52 -6.98 -1.15 0.98
C ALA A 52 -5.89 -2.23 1.03
N ARG A 53 -4.78 -1.98 1.73
CA ARG A 53 -3.71 -2.96 1.97
C ARG A 53 -2.90 -2.56 3.20
N MET A 54 -2.77 -3.47 4.17
CA MET A 54 -1.99 -3.20 5.37
C MET A 54 -0.48 -3.21 5.10
N PRO A 55 0.27 -2.14 5.43
CA PRO A 55 1.72 -2.12 5.26
C PRO A 55 2.39 -3.02 6.32
N ARG A 56 3.52 -3.64 5.95
CA ARG A 56 4.33 -4.41 6.91
C ARG A 56 5.27 -3.51 7.71
N LYS A 57 5.76 -2.46 7.04
CA LYS A 57 6.76 -1.55 7.57
C LYS A 57 6.42 -0.12 7.17
N MET A 58 6.92 0.81 7.95
CA MET A 58 6.79 2.24 7.70
C MET A 58 8.08 2.96 8.08
N ILE A 59 8.30 4.12 7.49
CA ILE A 59 9.39 5.03 7.86
C ILE A 59 8.76 6.26 8.50
N ILE A 60 9.21 6.59 9.71
CA ILE A 60 8.88 7.87 10.34
C ILE A 60 9.99 8.86 10.05
N ILE A 61 9.65 9.95 9.36
CA ILE A 61 10.60 11.00 8.99
C ILE A 61 10.85 11.87 10.23
N ASN A 62 12.13 11.97 10.61
CA ASN A 62 12.56 12.78 11.74
C ASN A 62 13.34 14.01 11.23
N PRO A 63 12.79 15.23 11.34
CA PRO A 63 13.45 16.45 10.86
C PRO A 63 14.80 16.72 11.55
N LYS A 64 15.03 16.14 12.73
CA LYS A 64 16.26 16.36 13.53
C LYS A 64 17.37 15.34 13.21
N ALA A 65 17.13 14.39 12.31
CA ALA A 65 18.14 13.41 11.92
C ALA A 65 19.18 14.05 10.99
N LYS A 66 20.40 14.26 11.49
CA LYS A 66 21.55 14.86 10.75
C LYS A 66 21.95 14.13 9.46
N LEU A 67 21.48 12.91 9.24
CA LEU A 67 21.80 12.08 8.05
C LEU A 67 20.56 11.77 7.18
N GLY A 68 19.47 12.52 7.34
CA GLY A 68 18.46 12.66 6.29
C GLY A 68 17.58 11.45 5.97
N TYR A 69 17.56 10.40 6.78
CA TYR A 69 16.65 9.27 6.55
C TYR A 69 15.91 8.89 7.82
N GLY A 70 14.59 8.76 7.69
CA GLY A 70 13.72 8.26 8.74
C GLY A 70 14.10 6.83 9.14
N HIS A 71 13.57 6.38 10.28
CA HIS A 71 13.83 5.03 10.77
C HIS A 71 12.72 4.08 10.34
N GLU A 72 13.10 2.96 9.73
CA GLU A 72 12.16 1.91 9.38
C GLU A 72 11.70 1.18 10.65
N VAL A 73 10.39 1.15 10.85
CA VAL A 73 9.74 0.47 11.98
C VAL A 73 8.64 -0.44 11.47
N LYS A 74 8.32 -1.47 12.25
CA LYS A 74 7.13 -2.29 11.97
C LYS A 74 5.88 -1.41 12.05
N TYR A 75 4.95 -1.61 11.12
CA TYR A 75 3.67 -0.92 11.16
C TYR A 75 2.93 -1.25 12.46
N LYS A 76 2.46 -0.20 13.13
CA LYS A 76 1.52 -0.25 14.24
C LYS A 76 0.63 0.98 14.13
N GLN A 77 -0.69 0.78 14.07
CA GLN A 77 -1.66 1.86 13.95
C GLN A 77 -1.43 2.95 15.01
N GLN A 78 -1.29 2.54 16.28
CA GLN A 78 -1.04 3.45 17.40
C GLN A 78 0.19 4.34 17.19
N THR A 79 1.25 3.83 16.55
CA THR A 79 2.47 4.62 16.33
C THR A 79 2.23 5.78 15.37
N ILE A 80 1.33 5.65 14.41
CA ILE A 80 0.96 6.73 13.49
C ILE A 80 0.06 7.72 14.19
N GLU A 81 -0.92 7.24 14.94
CA GLU A 81 -1.82 8.10 15.71
C GLU A 81 -1.03 8.92 16.75
N ASP A 82 -0.09 8.29 17.46
CA ASP A 82 0.83 8.94 18.37
C ASP A 82 1.78 9.92 17.67
N TYR A 83 2.20 9.64 16.43
CA TYR A 83 3.07 10.52 15.64
C TYR A 83 2.30 11.75 15.14
N LEU A 84 1.11 11.55 14.56
CA LEU A 84 0.27 12.61 14.02
C LEU A 84 -0.30 13.52 15.11
N GLY A 85 -0.53 12.98 16.32
CA GLY A 85 -0.99 13.71 17.49
C GLY A 85 0.07 14.61 18.15
N ARG A 86 1.35 14.52 17.74
CA ARG A 86 2.41 15.42 18.23
C ARG A 86 2.31 16.78 17.55
N THR A 87 2.47 17.84 18.34
CA THR A 87 2.32 19.24 17.88
C THR A 87 3.60 19.85 17.31
N SER A 88 4.76 19.21 17.48
CA SER A 88 6.06 19.75 17.04
C SER A 88 6.67 18.95 15.89
N ASP A 89 7.16 19.67 14.87
CA ASP A 89 8.07 19.23 13.80
C ASP A 89 7.79 17.83 13.22
N LYS A 90 6.60 17.65 12.63
CA LYS A 90 6.27 16.46 11.84
C LYS A 90 6.42 16.76 10.36
N GLU A 91 7.19 15.94 9.65
CA GLU A 91 7.42 16.10 8.21
C GLU A 91 6.62 15.12 7.37
N GLY A 92 6.09 14.06 8.00
CA GLY A 92 5.35 13.02 7.32
C GLY A 92 5.86 11.62 7.66
N PHE A 93 5.32 10.63 6.97
CA PHE A 93 5.76 9.24 7.10
C PHE A 93 5.55 8.50 5.79
N ILE A 94 6.16 7.33 5.67
CA ILE A 94 6.14 6.54 4.44
C ILE A 94 5.65 5.13 4.76
N PHE A 95 4.77 4.58 3.94
CA PHE A 95 4.46 3.16 3.94
C PHE A 95 5.22 2.46 2.82
N ILE A 96 5.81 1.30 3.14
CA ILE A 96 6.54 0.49 2.17
C ILE A 96 5.74 -0.79 1.91
N TYR A 97 5.33 -0.95 0.66
CA TYR A 97 4.64 -2.14 0.16
C TYR A 97 5.58 -2.94 -0.72
N ASN A 98 5.90 -4.15 -0.29
CA ASN A 98 6.67 -5.10 -1.09
C ASN A 98 5.70 -6.13 -1.66
N PHE A 99 5.46 -6.07 -2.96
CA PHE A 99 4.70 -7.08 -3.69
C PHE A 99 5.62 -8.22 -4.14
N SER A 100 6.86 -7.89 -4.53
CA SER A 100 7.95 -8.83 -4.78
C SER A 100 9.30 -8.22 -4.39
N ALA A 101 10.41 -8.89 -4.73
CA ALA A 101 11.76 -8.33 -4.60
C ALA A 101 12.04 -7.19 -5.60
N LYS A 102 11.23 -7.05 -6.65
CA LYS A 102 11.34 -6.02 -7.70
C LYS A 102 10.20 -5.01 -7.66
N ASP A 103 9.06 -5.44 -7.14
CA ASP A 103 7.80 -4.69 -7.16
C ASP A 103 7.59 -4.08 -5.78
N VAL A 104 8.13 -2.88 -5.59
CA VAL A 104 8.05 -2.10 -4.36
C VAL A 104 7.34 -0.78 -4.65
N THR A 105 6.40 -0.42 -3.78
CA THR A 105 5.72 0.88 -3.79
C THR A 105 5.94 1.56 -2.45
N GLU A 106 6.39 2.81 -2.49
CA GLU A 106 6.48 3.70 -1.34
C GLU A 106 5.38 4.75 -1.42
N VAL A 107 4.55 4.83 -0.39
CA VAL A 107 3.46 5.81 -0.30
C VAL A 107 3.83 6.82 0.76
N PHE A 108 3.97 8.08 0.35
CA PHE A 108 4.39 9.18 1.21
C PHE A 108 3.15 9.90 1.74
N PHE A 109 3.17 10.20 3.04
CA PHE A 109 2.11 10.89 3.74
C PHE A 109 2.63 12.21 4.29
N ASP A 110 1.82 13.26 4.16
CA ASP A 110 2.10 14.57 4.73
C ASP A 110 1.94 14.59 6.27
N MET A 111 2.18 15.75 6.87
CA MET A 111 1.99 15.97 8.31
C MET A 111 0.54 15.80 8.82
N ASN A 112 -0.44 15.75 7.91
CA ASN A 112 -1.85 15.53 8.21
C ASN A 112 -2.24 14.06 8.04
N GLY A 113 -1.34 13.22 7.52
CA GLY A 113 -1.59 11.82 7.25
C GLY A 113 -2.35 11.58 5.94
N ASN A 114 -2.27 12.50 4.98
CA ASN A 114 -2.81 12.31 3.64
C ASN A 114 -1.69 11.96 2.66
N ILE A 115 -1.98 11.15 1.63
CA ILE A 115 -1.00 10.83 0.60
C ILE A 115 -0.51 12.11 -0.06
N SER A 116 0.79 12.37 -0.02
CA SER A 116 1.43 13.47 -0.73
C SER A 116 1.90 13.04 -2.12
N TYR A 117 2.56 11.88 -2.22
CA TYR A 117 2.95 11.25 -3.48
C TYR A 117 3.20 9.75 -3.32
N ILE A 118 3.35 9.07 -4.45
CA ILE A 118 3.62 7.62 -4.54
C ILE A 118 4.88 7.45 -5.39
N GLU A 119 5.81 6.61 -4.95
CA GLU A 119 7.08 6.35 -5.61
C GLU A 119 7.35 4.85 -5.74
N HIS A 120 8.14 4.50 -6.75
CA HIS A 120 8.59 3.15 -7.02
C HIS A 120 10.12 3.16 -6.87
N PRO A 121 10.66 2.79 -5.70
CA PRO A 121 12.09 2.83 -5.49
C PRO A 121 12.76 1.87 -6.47
N LYS A 122 13.80 2.35 -7.15
CA LYS A 122 14.61 1.52 -8.04
C LYS A 122 15.26 0.41 -7.21
N THR A 123 15.00 -0.84 -7.56
CA THR A 123 15.54 -2.00 -6.85
C THR A 123 16.91 -2.38 -7.39
N VAL A 124 17.66 -3.20 -6.65
CA VAL A 124 18.94 -3.76 -7.12
C VAL A 124 18.73 -4.62 -8.38
N ALA A 125 17.54 -5.18 -8.58
CA ALA A 125 17.24 -5.88 -9.83
C ALA A 125 17.22 -4.95 -11.05
N ASP A 126 16.79 -3.69 -10.89
CA ASP A 126 16.80 -2.68 -11.95
C ASP A 126 18.23 -2.22 -12.31
N LEU A 127 19.13 -2.24 -11.32
CA LEU A 127 20.57 -2.08 -11.55
C LEU A 127 21.13 -3.15 -12.48
N TYR A 128 20.73 -4.43 -12.30
CA TYR A 128 21.19 -5.52 -13.16
C TYR A 128 20.54 -5.54 -14.55
N GLN A 129 19.36 -4.95 -14.71
CA GLN A 129 18.63 -4.88 -15.99
C GLN A 129 18.95 -3.62 -16.81
N GLY A 130 19.81 -2.73 -16.32
CA GLY A 130 20.25 -1.53 -17.06
C GLY A 130 19.21 -0.41 -17.15
N THR A 131 18.09 -0.52 -16.44
CA THR A 131 17.01 0.48 -16.40
C THR A 131 17.27 1.60 -15.39
N PHE A 132 18.44 1.60 -14.74
CA PHE A 132 18.79 2.62 -13.75
C PHE A 132 19.02 4.04 -14.33
N HIS A 133 19.03 4.18 -15.65
CA HIS A 133 19.27 5.46 -16.34
C HIS A 133 17.99 6.19 -16.77
N LYS A 134 17.54 7.10 -15.90
CA LYS A 134 17.17 8.51 -16.16
C LYS A 134 16.57 9.10 -14.88
#